data_AF-A0A355RXZ3-F1
#
_entry.id   AF-A0A355RXZ3-F1
#
_cell.length_a   1.000
_cell.length_b   1.000
_cell.length_c   1.000
_cell.angle_alpha   90.00
_cell.angle_beta   90.00
_cell.angle_gamma   90.00
#
_symmetry.space_group_name_H-M   'P 1'
#
loop_
_entity.id
_entity.type
_entity.pdbx_description
1 polymer ?
#
loop_
_entity_poly.entity_id
_entity_poly.type
_entity_poly.pdbx_seq_one_letter_code
_entity_poly.pdbx_strand_id
1 'polypeptide(L)'
;MEVKKVRDLSLITIDDNNTMVIACDSSGSIGMKKGDVLKVSPFIVGKFAARVVLLEVICSGAQVVTIADGVCDEMNPTGEGIISGIRSELALADIKDIVLTG
;
A
#
# COMPACT_ATOMS: atom_id res chain seq x y z
N MET A 1 15.52 -14.88 14.52
CA MET A 1 14.67 -13.89 13.84
C MET A 1 15.11 -12.51 14.31
N GLU A 2 15.87 -11.82 13.47
CA GLU A 2 16.35 -10.46 13.72
C GLU A 2 15.40 -9.48 13.04
N VAL A 3 15.15 -8.32 13.67
CA VAL A 3 14.34 -7.24 13.11
C VAL A 3 15.16 -5.96 13.09
N LYS A 4 15.26 -5.33 11.91
CA LYS A 4 16.01 -4.10 11.70
C LYS A 4 15.16 -3.06 10.97
N LYS A 5 15.36 -1.79 11.31
CA LYS A 5 14.76 -0.65 10.59
C LYS A 5 15.79 0.00 9.67
N VAL A 6 15.38 0.29 8.43
CA VAL A 6 16.13 1.11 7.48
C VAL A 6 15.17 2.12 6.88
N ARG A 7 15.28 3.40 7.30
CA ARG A 7 14.31 4.44 6.92
C ARG A 7 12.89 3.97 7.26
N ASP A 8 11.98 3.94 6.30
CA ASP A 8 10.57 3.59 6.46
C ASP A 8 10.34 2.07 6.35
N LEU A 9 11.38 1.29 6.03
CA LEU A 9 11.32 -0.15 5.90
C LEU A 9 11.65 -0.86 7.21
N SER A 10 10.86 -1.88 7.52
CA SER A 10 11.18 -2.91 8.51
C SER A 10 11.63 -4.17 7.80
N LEU A 11 12.83 -4.66 8.15
CA LEU A 11 13.44 -5.86 7.61
C LEU A 11 13.41 -6.94 8.69
N ILE A 12 12.86 -8.10 8.35
CA ILE A 12 12.70 -9.22 9.26
C ILE A 12 13.41 -10.43 8.64
N THR A 13 14.49 -10.88 9.27
CA THR A 13 15.22 -12.07 8.84
C THR A 13 14.41 -13.32 9.17
N ILE A 14 13.99 -14.05 8.13
CA ILE A 14 13.23 -15.30 8.24
C ILE A 14 14.19 -16.48 8.42
N ASP A 15 15.19 -16.56 7.55
CA ASP A 15 16.28 -17.53 7.57
C ASP A 15 17.55 -16.92 6.93
N ASP A 16 18.59 -17.73 6.74
CA ASP A 16 19.89 -17.28 6.21
C ASP A 16 19.81 -16.69 4.78
N ASN A 17 18.77 -17.01 4.02
CA ASN A 17 18.60 -16.61 2.62
C ASN A 17 17.42 -15.65 2.39
N ASN A 18 16.47 -15.58 3.33
CA ASN A 18 15.22 -14.85 3.15
C ASN A 18 15.05 -13.73 4.17
N THR A 19 14.75 -12.54 3.67
CA THR A 19 14.37 -11.36 4.48
C THR A 19 13.03 -10.84 4.00
N MET A 20 12.07 -10.70 4.93
CA MET A 20 10.81 -10.03 4.67
C MET A 20 10.99 -8.52 4.82
N VAL A 21 10.59 -7.76 3.80
CA VAL A 21 10.63 -6.31 3.79
C VAL A 21 9.21 -5.78 3.90
N ILE A 22 8.98 -4.90 4.86
CA ILE A 22 7.67 -4.29 5.12
C ILE A 22 7.80 -2.78 4.98
N ALA A 23 7.00 -2.22 4.08
CA ALA A 23 6.70 -0.80 3.99
C ALA A 23 5.28 -0.56 4.53
N CYS A 24 5.04 0.61 5.12
CA CYS A 24 3.72 0.98 5.62
C CYS A 24 3.58 2.50 5.56
N ASP A 25 2.49 2.95 4.94
CA ASP A 25 2.12 4.36 4.89
C ASP A 25 0.60 4.49 5.01
N SER A 26 0.14 5.70 5.34
CA SER A 26 -1.26 6.01 5.57
C SER A 26 -1.65 7.30 4.87
N SER A 27 -2.87 7.35 4.33
CA SER A 27 -3.43 8.56 3.71
C SER A 27 -4.65 9.02 4.50
N GLY A 28 -4.51 10.13 5.22
CA GLY A 28 -5.58 10.73 6.02
C GLY A 28 -5.93 12.14 5.56
N SER A 29 -7.20 12.55 5.77
CA SER A 29 -7.71 13.87 5.40
C SER A 29 -7.65 14.19 3.90
N ILE A 30 -7.64 13.16 3.06
CA ILE A 30 -7.63 13.24 1.61
C ILE A 30 -8.71 12.29 1.10
N GLY A 31 -9.70 12.83 0.38
CA GLY A 31 -10.86 12.06 -0.05
C GLY A 31 -12.13 12.90 -0.19
N MET A 32 -13.28 12.23 -0.20
CA MET A 32 -14.59 12.88 -0.37
C MET A 32 -15.40 13.00 0.92
N LYS A 33 -14.88 12.58 2.07
CA LYS A 33 -15.56 12.71 3.36
C LYS A 33 -15.62 14.17 3.78
N LYS A 34 -16.62 14.52 4.60
CA LYS A 34 -16.81 15.90 5.07
C LYS A 34 -15.52 16.48 5.69
N GLY A 35 -14.79 15.69 6.46
CA GLY A 35 -13.58 16.08 7.17
C GLY A 35 -12.28 16.11 6.35
N ASP A 36 -12.29 15.66 5.09
CA ASP A 36 -11.08 15.68 4.26
C ASP A 36 -10.68 17.11 3.87
N VAL A 37 -9.43 17.48 4.12
CA VAL A 37 -8.87 18.79 3.75
C VAL A 37 -8.69 18.89 2.24
N LEU A 38 -8.22 17.82 1.59
CA LEU A 38 -8.07 17.75 0.14
C LEU A 38 -9.16 16.89 -0.48
N LYS A 39 -9.99 17.50 -1.33
CA LYS A 39 -11.05 16.79 -2.05
C LYS A 39 -10.53 16.13 -3.32
N VAL A 40 -10.49 14.82 -3.33
CA VAL A 40 -10.12 13.98 -4.49
C VAL A 40 -10.91 12.70 -4.49
N SER A 41 -11.04 12.05 -5.65
CA SER A 41 -11.79 10.80 -5.77
C SER A 41 -11.11 9.67 -4.98
N PRO A 42 -11.88 8.71 -4.43
CA PRO A 42 -11.33 7.55 -3.73
C PRO A 42 -10.33 6.74 -4.58
N PHE A 43 -10.55 6.68 -5.91
CA PHE A 43 -9.60 6.09 -6.86
C PHE A 43 -8.20 6.72 -6.79
N ILE A 44 -8.13 8.06 -6.74
CA ILE A 44 -6.85 8.77 -6.66
C ILE A 44 -6.19 8.54 -5.30
N VAL A 45 -6.98 8.49 -4.22
CA VAL A 45 -6.49 8.19 -2.87
C VAL A 45 -5.83 6.82 -2.85
N GLY A 46 -6.54 5.76 -3.27
CA GLY A 46 -6.01 4.40 -3.27
C GLY A 46 -4.79 4.23 -4.18
N LYS A 47 -4.82 4.84 -5.37
CA LYS A 47 -3.72 4.79 -6.33
C LYS A 47 -2.41 5.34 -5.76
N PHE A 48 -2.45 6.54 -5.18
CA PHE A 48 -1.24 7.15 -4.65
C PHE A 48 -0.83 6.62 -3.28
N ALA A 49 -1.79 6.18 -2.44
CA ALA A 49 -1.46 5.48 -1.20
C ALA A 49 -0.68 4.18 -1.48
N ALA A 50 -1.12 3.37 -2.45
CA ALA A 50 -0.39 2.17 -2.85
C ALA A 50 1.00 2.49 -3.44
N ARG A 51 1.11 3.57 -4.23
CA ARG A 51 2.36 3.95 -4.88
C ARG A 51 3.51 4.14 -3.90
N VAL A 52 3.25 4.78 -2.76
CA VAL A 52 4.33 5.09 -1.81
C VAL A 52 4.98 3.81 -1.31
N VAL A 53 4.19 2.90 -0.73
CA VAL A 53 4.69 1.63 -0.21
C VAL A 53 5.27 0.72 -1.29
N LEU A 54 4.70 0.73 -2.50
CA LEU A 54 5.25 -0.02 -3.64
C LEU A 54 6.65 0.49 -4.02
N LEU A 55 6.83 1.81 -4.14
CA LEU A 55 8.12 2.38 -4.47
C LEU A 55 9.17 2.13 -3.39
N GLU A 56 8.80 2.15 -2.12
CA GLU A 56 9.72 1.84 -1.01
C GLU A 56 10.25 0.40 -1.10
N VAL A 57 9.36 -0.58 -1.33
CA VAL A 57 9.74 -2.00 -1.46
C VAL A 57 10.52 -2.26 -2.74
N ILE A 58 10.06 -1.74 -3.88
CA ILE A 58 10.72 -1.95 -5.18
C ILE A 58 12.13 -1.32 -5.18
N CYS A 59 12.28 -0.10 -4.67
CA CYS A 59 13.58 0.57 -4.62
C CYS A 59 14.57 -0.10 -3.67
N SER A 60 14.11 -0.89 -2.69
CA SER A 60 15.00 -1.71 -1.86
C SER A 60 15.50 -2.97 -2.58
N GLY A 61 15.01 -3.24 -3.79
CA GLY A 61 15.29 -4.47 -4.54
C GLY A 61 14.47 -5.67 -4.08
N ALA A 62 13.46 -5.48 -3.22
CA ALA A 62 12.59 -6.55 -2.75
C ALA A 62 11.43 -6.80 -3.73
N GLN A 63 10.93 -8.03 -3.74
CA GLN A 63 9.72 -8.39 -4.48
C GLN A 63 8.47 -8.10 -3.63
N VAL A 64 7.48 -7.44 -4.23
CA VAL A 64 6.17 -7.25 -3.61
C VAL A 64 5.40 -8.57 -3.66
N VAL A 65 4.92 -9.05 -2.51
CA VAL A 65 4.20 -10.34 -2.40
C VAL A 65 2.73 -10.18 -2.00
N THR A 66 2.38 -9.09 -1.33
CA THR A 66 1.02 -8.81 -0.86
C THR A 66 0.89 -7.33 -0.50
N ILE A 67 -0.34 -6.81 -0.45
CA ILE A 67 -0.64 -5.51 0.17
C ILE A 67 -1.77 -5.72 1.19
N ALA A 68 -1.58 -5.19 2.39
CA ALA A 68 -2.65 -5.03 3.36
C ALA A 68 -3.27 -3.63 3.22
N ASP A 69 -4.50 -3.53 2.73
CA ASP A 69 -5.23 -2.26 2.58
C ASP A 69 -6.19 -2.03 3.75
N GLY A 70 -5.73 -1.30 4.77
CA GLY A 70 -6.55 -0.92 5.92
C GLY A 70 -7.54 0.21 5.60
N VAL A 71 -8.49 -0.03 4.70
CA VAL A 71 -9.50 0.97 4.30
C VAL A 71 -10.50 1.19 5.43
N CYS A 72 -10.48 2.40 6.02
CA CYS A 72 -11.33 2.77 7.17
C CYS A 72 -12.63 3.50 6.79
N ASP A 73 -13.12 3.29 5.56
CA ASP A 73 -14.35 3.90 5.04
C ASP A 73 -15.41 2.84 4.72
N GLU A 74 -16.65 3.25 4.44
CA GLU A 74 -17.64 2.33 3.91
C GLU A 74 -17.19 1.75 2.56
N MET A 75 -17.49 0.46 2.34
CA MET A 75 -17.13 -0.22 1.10
C MET A 75 -17.71 0.49 -0.13
N ASN A 76 -18.98 0.90 -0.07
CA ASN A 76 -19.69 1.50 -1.20
C ASN A 76 -20.08 2.96 -0.92
N PRO A 77 -19.59 3.96 -1.66
CA PRO A 77 -18.72 3.85 -2.86
C PRO A 77 -17.21 3.99 -2.57
N THR A 78 -16.82 4.31 -1.34
CA THR A 78 -15.45 4.80 -1.07
C THR A 78 -14.42 3.67 -1.11
N GLY A 79 -14.65 2.58 -0.39
CA GLY A 79 -13.72 1.46 -0.34
C GLY A 79 -13.48 0.79 -1.70
N GLU A 80 -14.54 0.54 -2.48
CA GLU A 80 -14.42 0.03 -3.85
C GLU A 80 -13.57 0.94 -4.73
N GLY A 81 -13.75 2.25 -4.61
CA GLY A 81 -12.94 3.23 -5.34
C GLY A 81 -11.47 3.19 -4.93
N ILE A 82 -11.17 3.09 -3.63
CA ILE A 82 -9.80 2.96 -3.12
C ILE A 82 -9.15 1.67 -3.64
N ILE A 83 -9.83 0.52 -3.48
CA ILE A 83 -9.33 -0.78 -3.94
C ILE A 83 -9.08 -0.77 -5.45
N SER A 84 -9.97 -0.15 -6.23
CA SER A 84 -9.78 0.03 -7.67
C SER A 84 -8.53 0.87 -7.99
N GLY A 85 -8.30 1.94 -7.21
CA GLY A 85 -7.09 2.76 -7.29
C GLY A 85 -5.81 1.94 -7.04
N ILE A 86 -5.79 1.17 -5.96
CA ILE A 86 -4.68 0.28 -5.57
C ILE A 86 -4.39 -0.72 -6.70
N ARG A 87 -5.43 -1.41 -7.22
CA ARG A 87 -5.29 -2.35 -8.34
C ARG A 87 -4.73 -1.69 -9.59
N SER A 88 -5.12 -0.44 -9.87
CA SER A 88 -4.60 0.30 -11.02
C SER A 88 -3.09 0.59 -10.88
N GLU A 89 -2.62 0.82 -9.66
CA GLU A 89 -1.21 1.11 -9.39
C GLU A 89 -0.36 -0.16 -9.48
N LEU A 90 -0.87 -1.28 -8.97
CA LEU A 90 -0.25 -2.60 -9.15
C LEU A 90 -0.13 -2.96 -10.64
N ALA A 91 -1.19 -2.75 -11.41
CA ALA A 91 -1.18 -2.98 -12.85
C ALA A 91 -0.16 -2.08 -13.58
N LEU A 92 -0.01 -0.83 -13.15
CA LEU A 92 0.99 0.10 -13.69
C LEU A 92 2.43 -0.38 -13.42
N ALA A 93 2.65 -1.03 -12.28
CA ALA A 93 3.94 -1.64 -11.89
C ALA A 93 4.16 -3.04 -12.47
N ASP A 94 3.26 -3.54 -13.33
CA ASP A 94 3.23 -4.92 -13.85
C ASP A 94 3.26 -6.01 -12.75
N ILE A 95 2.73 -5.68 -11.56
CA ILE A 95 2.60 -6.62 -10.44
C ILE A 95 1.24 -7.30 -10.53
N LYS A 96 1.25 -8.61 -10.74
CA LYS A 96 0.06 -9.45 -10.94
C LYS A 96 -0.05 -10.49 -9.83
N ASP A 97 -1.24 -11.04 -9.67
CA ASP A 97 -1.51 -12.21 -8.82
C ASP A 97 -1.14 -12.07 -7.34
N ILE A 98 -1.08 -10.84 -6.82
CA ILE A 98 -0.94 -10.60 -5.38
C ILE A 98 -2.31 -10.53 -4.70
N VAL A 99 -2.35 -10.96 -3.45
CA VAL A 99 -3.52 -10.83 -2.61
C VAL A 99 -3.57 -9.40 -2.06
N LEU A 100 -4.76 -8.79 -2.12
CA LEU A 100 -5.12 -7.64 -1.32
C LEU A 100 -5.90 -8.14 -0.11
N THR A 101 -5.54 -7.67 1.09
CA THR A 101 -6.19 -8.07 2.34
C THR A 101 -6.48 -6.84 3.20
N GLY A 102 -7.61 -6.82 3.89
CA GLY A 102 -8.04 -5.67 4.67
C GLY A 102 -9.46 -5.83 5.15
#